data_AF-A0A1V5T8P5-F1
#
_entry.id   AF-A0A1V5T8P5-F1
#
_cell.length_a   1.000
_cell.length_b   1.000
_cell.length_c   1.000
_cell.angle_alpha   90.00
_cell.angle_beta   90.00
_cell.angle_gamma   90.00
#
_symmetry.space_group_name_H-M   'P 1'
#
loop_
_entity.id
_entity.type
_entity.pdbx_description
1 polymer ?
#
loop_
_entity_poly.entity_id
_entity_poly.type
_entity_poly.pdbx_seq_one_letter_code
_entity_poly.pdbx_strand_id
1 'polypeptide(L)'
;MNSIHEGLPYRDFVKPQTGLVSATICAKSGLLPTSSCTDGTKTLYYLEGTQPHSYCEYHENVESLKRLAIDRLQTESLSVGQKPIIVDTTGLMLDPDIFTDPVPTGVHSESETETSDMQTQRDIIEEGKSELQEPAFNPLLE
;
A
#
# COMPACT_ATOMS: atom_id res chain seq x y z
N MET A 1 -24.84 -15.63 -35.36
CA MET A 1 -25.91 -15.62 -34.35
C MET A 1 -26.82 -14.40 -34.40
N ASN A 2 -26.39 -13.23 -34.94
CA ASN A 2 -27.24 -12.04 -35.00
C ASN A 2 -28.52 -12.21 -35.84
N SER A 3 -28.43 -12.76 -37.06
CA SER A 3 -29.57 -12.82 -37.99
C SER A 3 -30.75 -13.67 -37.52
N ILE A 4 -30.54 -14.62 -36.60
CA ILE A 4 -31.62 -15.45 -36.03
C ILE A 4 -32.32 -14.73 -34.86
N HIS A 5 -31.62 -13.80 -34.21
CA HIS A 5 -32.13 -13.03 -33.08
C HIS A 5 -32.68 -11.66 -33.48
N GLU A 6 -32.63 -11.30 -34.77
CA GLU A 6 -33.18 -10.05 -35.28
C GLU A 6 -34.70 -9.98 -35.04
N GLY A 7 -35.13 -8.96 -34.29
CA GLY A 7 -36.54 -8.72 -33.98
C GLY A 7 -37.09 -9.46 -32.76
N LEU A 8 -36.32 -10.32 -32.09
CA LEU A 8 -36.75 -10.93 -30.84
C LEU A 8 -36.51 -9.97 -29.65
N PRO A 9 -37.47 -9.83 -28.73
CA PRO A 9 -37.26 -9.05 -27.53
C PRO A 9 -36.21 -9.72 -26.66
N TYR A 10 -35.33 -8.90 -26.07
CA TYR A 10 -34.41 -9.37 -25.04
C TYR A 10 -35.19 -9.97 -23.87
N ARG A 11 -34.79 -11.16 -23.44
CA ARG A 11 -35.38 -11.88 -22.30
C ARG A 11 -34.26 -12.28 -21.36
N ASP A 12 -34.29 -11.72 -20.16
CA ASP A 12 -33.43 -12.18 -19.07
C ASP A 12 -33.94 -13.49 -18.50
N PHE A 13 -33.00 -14.31 -18.05
CA PHE A 13 -33.31 -15.48 -17.25
C PHE A 13 -33.78 -15.02 -15.86
N VAL A 14 -35.02 -15.34 -15.52
CA VAL A 14 -35.55 -15.08 -14.18
C VAL A 14 -34.85 -16.01 -13.20
N LYS A 15 -34.20 -15.44 -12.19
CA LYS A 15 -33.58 -16.24 -11.13
C LYS A 15 -34.68 -17.02 -10.39
N PRO A 16 -34.57 -18.34 -10.20
CA PRO A 16 -35.56 -19.10 -9.45
C PRO A 16 -35.60 -18.60 -8.00
N GLN A 17 -36.81 -18.57 -7.43
CA GLN A 17 -37.05 -18.10 -6.06
C GLN A 17 -36.49 -19.06 -4.98
N THR A 18 -36.29 -20.33 -5.33
CA THR A 18 -35.90 -21.41 -4.40
C THR A 18 -34.81 -22.28 -5.00
N GLY A 19 -34.02 -22.94 -4.15
CA GLY A 19 -33.01 -23.92 -4.59
C GLY A 19 -31.66 -23.33 -4.95
N LEU A 20 -31.48 -22.00 -4.84
CA LEU A 20 -30.21 -21.32 -5.11
C LEU A 20 -29.77 -20.51 -3.88
N VAL A 21 -28.59 -20.81 -3.35
CA VAL A 21 -27.98 -20.10 -2.22
C VAL A 21 -26.75 -19.37 -2.69
N SER A 22 -26.54 -18.14 -2.22
CA SER A 22 -25.27 -17.42 -2.41
C SER A 22 -24.33 -17.70 -1.26
N ALA A 23 -23.10 -18.11 -1.56
CA ALA A 23 -22.05 -18.25 -0.57
C ALA A 23 -20.79 -17.50 -1.02
N THR A 24 -20.10 -16.91 -0.05
CA THR A 24 -18.80 -16.26 -0.28
C THR A 24 -17.70 -17.29 -0.05
N ILE A 25 -16.82 -17.43 -1.03
CA ILE A 25 -15.76 -18.43 -1.07
C ILE A 25 -14.40 -17.79 -1.34
N CYS A 26 -13.34 -18.49 -0.93
CA CYS A 26 -11.96 -18.16 -1.28
C CYS A 26 -11.71 -18.41 -2.78
N ALA A 27 -11.11 -17.44 -3.47
CA ALA A 27 -10.87 -17.52 -4.91
C ALA A 27 -9.94 -18.68 -5.35
N LYS A 28 -9.09 -19.17 -4.43
CA LYS A 28 -8.12 -20.25 -4.69
C LYS A 28 -8.66 -21.64 -4.32
N SER A 29 -9.12 -21.80 -3.09
CA SER A 29 -9.54 -23.11 -2.55
C SER A 29 -11.00 -23.44 -2.82
N GLY A 30 -11.85 -22.45 -3.10
CA GLY A 30 -13.30 -22.64 -3.23
C GLY A 30 -14.01 -22.93 -1.90
N LEU A 31 -13.30 -22.85 -0.77
CA LEU A 31 -13.81 -23.08 0.58
C LEU A 31 -14.24 -21.77 1.24
N LEU A 32 -14.87 -21.86 2.43
CA LEU A 32 -15.24 -20.66 3.20
C LEU A 32 -13.97 -19.85 3.56
N PRO A 33 -13.95 -18.54 3.29
CA PRO A 33 -12.78 -17.72 3.53
C PRO A 33 -12.53 -17.54 5.03
N THR A 34 -11.25 -17.43 5.39
CA THR A 34 -10.77 -17.06 6.74
C THR A 34 -10.03 -15.72 6.66
N SER A 35 -9.61 -15.16 7.80
CA SER A 35 -8.80 -13.93 7.85
C SER A 35 -7.48 -14.03 7.09
N SER A 36 -6.99 -15.26 6.88
CA SER A 36 -5.76 -15.55 6.15
C SER A 36 -5.93 -15.50 4.62
N CYS A 37 -7.15 -15.38 4.10
CA CYS A 37 -7.41 -15.36 2.65
C CYS A 37 -7.20 -13.97 2.05
N THR A 38 -5.96 -13.63 1.69
CA THR A 38 -5.63 -12.33 1.08
C THR A 38 -5.77 -12.30 -0.45
N ASP A 39 -5.90 -13.46 -1.09
CA ASP A 39 -6.01 -13.60 -2.57
C ASP A 39 -7.39 -13.22 -3.13
N GLY A 40 -8.28 -12.72 -2.27
CA GLY A 40 -9.63 -12.28 -2.63
C GLY A 40 -10.71 -13.33 -2.44
N THR A 41 -11.93 -12.82 -2.27
CA THR A 41 -13.16 -13.61 -2.09
C THR A 41 -14.08 -13.46 -3.28
N LYS A 42 -14.80 -14.53 -3.63
CA LYS A 42 -15.80 -14.53 -4.70
C LYS A 42 -17.16 -14.93 -4.13
N THR A 43 -18.21 -14.27 -4.57
CA THR A 43 -19.58 -14.63 -4.23
C THR A 43 -20.15 -15.45 -5.38
N LEU A 44 -20.47 -16.72 -5.13
CA LEU A 44 -21.00 -17.63 -6.13
C LEU A 44 -22.37 -18.16 -5.71
N TYR A 45 -23.13 -18.64 -6.69
CA TYR A 45 -24.40 -19.31 -6.48
C TYR A 45 -24.22 -20.82 -6.48
N TYR A 46 -24.81 -21.46 -5.49
CA TYR A 46 -24.80 -22.90 -5.27
C TYR A 46 -26.24 -23.41 -5.24
N LEU A 47 -26.41 -24.68 -5.56
CA LEU A 47 -27.66 -25.36 -5.23
C LEU A 47 -27.71 -25.57 -3.72
N GLU A 48 -28.92 -25.58 -3.17
CA GLU A 48 -29.11 -25.89 -1.74
C GLU A 48 -28.44 -27.22 -1.39
N GLY A 49 -27.55 -27.20 -0.38
CA GLY A 49 -26.79 -28.37 0.07
C GLY A 49 -25.50 -28.68 -0.70
N THR A 50 -25.20 -27.99 -1.82
CA THR A 50 -23.92 -28.15 -2.56
C THR A 50 -22.90 -27.07 -2.21
N GLN A 51 -23.22 -26.20 -1.26
CA GLN A 51 -22.31 -25.13 -0.82
C GLN A 51 -21.15 -25.71 0.02
N PRO A 52 -19.97 -25.09 -0.03
CA PRO A 52 -18.88 -25.48 0.85
C PRO A 52 -19.25 -25.22 2.32
N HIS A 53 -18.94 -26.18 3.19
CA HIS A 53 -19.16 -26.09 4.63
C HIS A 53 -17.86 -26.05 5.45
N SER A 54 -16.71 -26.31 4.83
CA SER A 54 -15.40 -26.24 5.47
C SER A 54 -14.69 -24.91 5.20
N TYR A 55 -13.86 -24.51 6.16
CA TYR A 55 -13.02 -23.32 6.08
C TYR A 55 -11.77 -23.56 5.24
N CYS A 56 -11.21 -22.48 4.69
CA CYS A 56 -10.02 -22.52 3.85
C CYS A 56 -8.76 -22.78 4.69
N GLU A 57 -8.14 -23.95 4.48
CA GLU A 57 -6.85 -24.33 5.10
C GLU A 57 -5.64 -23.98 4.21
N TYR A 58 -5.87 -23.56 2.97
CA TYR A 58 -4.78 -23.34 2.00
C TYR A 58 -3.83 -22.22 2.43
N HIS A 59 -4.36 -21.07 2.87
CA HIS A 59 -3.55 -19.89 3.19
C HIS A 59 -2.83 -19.99 4.53
N GLU A 60 -3.43 -20.66 5.52
CA GLU A 60 -2.81 -20.87 6.83
C GLU A 60 -1.53 -21.71 6.73
N ASN A 61 -1.55 -22.72 5.85
CA ASN A 61 -0.39 -23.57 5.61
C ASN A 61 0.74 -22.81 4.90
N VAL A 62 0.43 -21.91 3.97
CA VAL A 62 1.47 -21.19 3.21
C VAL A 62 2.25 -20.24 4.11
N GLU A 63 1.59 -19.52 5.02
CA GLU A 63 2.28 -18.56 5.89
C GLU A 63 3.20 -19.26 6.91
N SER A 64 2.73 -20.36 7.51
CA SER A 64 3.53 -21.16 8.44
C SER A 64 4.75 -21.78 7.76
N LEU A 65 4.57 -22.34 6.55
CA LEU A 65 5.68 -22.89 5.76
C LEU A 65 6.68 -21.83 5.33
N LYS A 66 6.22 -20.62 4.96
CA LYS A 66 7.11 -19.50 4.62
C LYS A 66 7.99 -19.11 5.80
N ARG A 67 7.42 -19.02 7.01
CA ARG A 67 8.19 -18.75 8.24
C ARG A 67 9.23 -19.83 8.50
N LEU A 68 8.83 -21.10 8.45
CA LEU A 68 9.74 -22.24 8.66
C LEU A 68 10.87 -22.27 7.63
N ALA A 69 10.56 -21.95 6.37
CA ALA A 69 11.56 -21.90 5.31
C ALA A 69 12.61 -20.80 5.56
N ILE A 70 12.17 -19.60 5.96
CA ILE A 70 13.08 -18.49 6.31
C ILE A 70 13.96 -18.86 7.50
N ASP A 71 13.37 -19.43 8.56
CA ASP A 71 14.09 -19.84 9.77
C ASP A 71 15.19 -20.87 9.46
N ARG A 72 14.87 -21.88 8.64
CA ARG A 72 15.86 -22.87 8.19
C ARG A 72 16.94 -22.24 7.33
N LEU A 73 16.58 -21.39 6.37
CA LEU A 73 17.57 -20.69 5.54
C LEU A 73 18.50 -19.82 6.38
N GLN A 74 17.98 -19.12 7.38
CA GLN A 74 18.79 -18.33 8.31
C GLN A 74 19.70 -19.22 9.15
N THR A 75 19.21 -20.34 9.67
CA THR A 75 20.00 -21.28 10.47
C THR A 75 21.14 -21.89 9.66
N GLU A 76 20.88 -22.31 8.43
CA GLU A 76 21.91 -22.82 7.52
C GLU A 76 22.90 -21.73 7.11
N SER A 77 22.43 -20.51 6.83
CA SER A 77 23.27 -19.34 6.52
C SER A 77 24.24 -19.03 7.68
N LEU A 78 23.76 -19.07 8.92
CA LEU A 78 24.61 -18.93 10.12
C LEU A 78 25.63 -20.05 10.24
N SER A 79 25.25 -21.28 9.88
CA SER A 79 26.11 -22.46 9.94
C SER A 79 27.28 -22.40 8.95
N VAL A 80 27.11 -21.73 7.81
CA VAL A 80 28.19 -21.47 6.83
C VAL A 80 29.00 -20.19 7.12
N GLY A 81 28.78 -19.56 8.28
CA GLY A 81 29.53 -18.37 8.70
C GLY A 81 29.07 -17.06 8.06
N GLN A 82 27.91 -17.03 7.38
CA GLN A 82 27.27 -15.77 7.01
C GLN A 82 26.64 -15.15 8.26
N LYS A 83 27.31 -14.16 8.84
CA LYS A 83 26.74 -13.35 9.92
C LYS A 83 25.79 -12.31 9.33
N PRO A 84 24.57 -12.09 9.89
CA PRO A 84 23.72 -11.00 9.47
C PRO A 84 24.45 -9.67 9.68
N ILE A 85 24.49 -8.84 8.64
CA ILE A 85 25.08 -7.50 8.71
C ILE A 85 24.07 -6.60 9.42
N ILE A 86 24.31 -6.33 10.70
CA ILE A 86 23.59 -5.31 11.44
C ILE A 86 24.29 -3.99 11.11
N VAL A 87 23.69 -3.20 10.22
CA VAL A 87 24.21 -1.86 9.89
C VAL A 87 23.66 -0.89 10.93
N ASP A 88 24.52 -0.42 11.82
CA ASP A 88 24.20 0.68 12.72
C ASP A 88 24.41 2.00 11.97
N THR A 89 23.32 2.58 11.45
CA THR A 89 23.35 3.85 10.71
C THR A 89 23.41 5.07 11.61
N THR A 90 23.42 4.90 12.94
CA THR A 90 23.40 6.02 13.89
C THR A 90 24.69 6.86 13.88
N GLY A 91 25.78 6.35 13.29
CA GLY A 91 27.06 7.05 13.18
C GLY A 91 27.40 7.61 11.79
N LEU A 92 26.58 7.39 10.76
CA LEU A 92 26.83 7.88 9.40
C LEU A 92 26.17 9.25 9.18
N MET A 93 26.68 10.27 9.86
CA MET A 93 26.44 11.67 9.48
C MET A 93 27.65 12.12 8.66
N LEU A 94 27.49 12.25 7.34
CA LEU A 94 28.47 12.97 6.54
C LEU A 94 28.27 14.46 6.80
N ASP A 95 29.32 15.12 7.26
CA ASP A 95 29.34 16.57 7.42
C ASP A 95 29.14 17.22 6.04
N PRO A 96 28.07 18.01 5.81
CA PRO A 96 27.80 18.65 4.53
C PRO A 96 28.94 19.58 4.07
N ASP A 97 29.79 20.05 4.99
CA ASP A 97 30.90 20.94 4.68
C ASP A 97 32.07 20.24 3.96
N ILE A 98 32.10 18.90 3.91
CA ILE A 98 33.11 18.14 3.15
C ILE A 98 33.01 18.38 1.63
N PHE A 99 31.84 18.82 1.16
CA PHE A 99 31.60 19.12 -0.25
C PHE A 99 31.80 20.61 -0.58
N THR A 100 32.11 21.44 0.41
CA THR A 100 32.36 22.86 0.21
C THR A 100 33.85 23.08 0.01
N ASP A 101 34.23 23.52 -1.19
CA ASP A 101 35.62 23.85 -1.49
C ASP A 101 36.09 25.02 -0.60
N PRO A 102 37.29 24.97 0.00
CA PRO A 102 37.80 26.05 0.81
C PRO A 102 37.99 27.30 -0.05
N VAL A 103 37.57 28.45 0.48
CA VAL A 103 37.80 29.75 -0.17
C VAL A 103 39.32 29.91 -0.38
N PRO A 104 39.80 30.22 -1.60
CA PRO A 104 41.22 30.35 -1.84
C PRO A 104 41.79 31.47 -0.99
N THR A 105 42.69 31.13 -0.07
CA THR A 105 43.40 32.10 0.76
C THR A 105 44.30 32.96 -0.12
N GLY A 106 43.79 34.12 -0.53
CA GLY A 106 44.61 35.23 -1.03
C GLY A 106 43.94 36.09 -2.08
N VAL A 107 43.09 37.05 -1.67
CA VAL A 107 43.14 38.47 -2.11
C VAL A 107 42.57 39.34 -0.97
N HIS A 108 43.32 40.36 -0.56
CA HIS A 108 42.94 41.35 0.45
C HIS A 108 42.08 42.48 -0.14
N SER A 109 41.17 42.98 0.71
CA SER A 109 40.67 44.38 0.86
C SER A 109 39.81 44.96 -0.30
N GLU A 110 38.81 45.83 -0.11
CA GLU A 110 38.61 46.92 0.87
C GLU A 110 37.11 47.16 1.17
N SER A 111 36.90 47.86 2.29
CA SER A 111 35.67 48.37 2.89
C SER A 111 35.00 49.49 2.11
N GLU A 112 33.67 49.63 2.20
CA GLU A 112 33.02 50.94 2.42
C GLU A 112 31.80 50.78 3.35
N THR A 113 31.79 51.60 4.39
CA THR A 113 30.72 51.81 5.37
C THR A 113 29.87 52.99 4.95
N GLU A 114 28.54 52.89 4.94
CA GLU A 114 27.65 54.04 5.19
C GLU A 114 26.42 53.61 5.99
N THR A 115 26.23 54.29 7.12
CA THR A 115 25.09 54.21 8.04
C THR A 115 24.05 55.26 7.66
N SER A 116 22.75 54.95 7.68
CA SER A 116 21.72 55.95 8.03
C SER A 116 20.47 55.31 8.64
N ASP A 117 20.06 55.86 9.77
CA ASP A 117 18.84 55.56 10.54
C ASP A 117 17.57 56.14 9.88
N MET A 118 16.43 55.44 9.97
CA MET A 118 15.21 55.92 10.66
C MET A 118 14.00 54.99 10.45
N GLN A 119 13.23 54.82 11.52
CA GLN A 119 12.00 54.03 11.64
C GLN A 119 10.80 54.66 10.89
N THR A 120 9.85 53.83 10.41
CA THR A 120 8.44 53.72 10.91
C THR A 120 7.43 53.29 9.82
N GLN A 121 6.61 52.28 10.15
CA GLN A 121 5.17 52.05 9.84
C GLN A 121 4.68 51.33 8.55
N ARG A 122 3.96 50.21 8.81
CA ARG A 122 2.70 49.67 8.19
C ARG A 122 2.75 49.18 6.73
N ASP A 123 2.04 48.14 6.30
CA ASP A 123 1.19 47.05 6.83
C ASP A 123 1.01 46.08 5.61
N ILE A 124 0.39 44.91 5.84
CA ILE A 124 -0.47 44.13 4.90
C ILE A 124 0.07 42.76 4.40
N ILE A 125 -0.50 41.69 5.01
CA ILE A 125 -1.16 40.47 4.45
C ILE A 125 -0.28 39.55 3.56
N GLU A 126 -0.13 38.23 3.79
CA GLU A 126 -1.20 37.23 3.74
C GLU A 126 -0.82 35.89 4.41
N GLU A 127 -1.85 35.23 4.95
CA GLU A 127 -1.84 33.94 5.63
C GLU A 127 -1.62 32.76 4.66
N GLY A 128 -0.93 31.72 5.14
CA GLY A 128 -0.79 30.44 4.44
C GLY A 128 -0.88 29.27 5.41
N LYS A 129 -2.07 29.05 5.98
CA LYS A 129 -2.41 27.87 6.80
C LYS A 129 -2.87 26.75 5.85
N SER A 130 -2.15 25.64 5.77
CA SER A 130 -2.64 24.41 5.13
C SER A 130 -2.88 23.34 6.19
N GLU A 131 -4.11 23.33 6.71
CA GLU A 131 -4.74 22.19 7.39
C GLU A 131 -4.95 21.06 6.37
N LEU A 132 -4.47 19.86 6.68
CA LEU A 132 -4.72 18.65 5.91
C LEU A 132 -6.17 18.21 6.15
N GLN A 133 -7.02 18.45 5.16
CA GLN A 133 -8.41 18.01 5.08
C GLN A 133 -8.47 16.52 4.68
N GLU A 134 -9.10 15.68 5.51
CA GLU A 134 -9.47 14.31 5.16
C GLU A 134 -10.53 14.29 4.03
N PRO A 135 -10.43 13.41 3.01
CA PRO A 135 -11.44 13.34 1.98
C PRO A 135 -12.67 12.56 2.46
N ALA A 136 -13.81 13.26 2.49
CA ALA A 136 -15.13 12.70 2.71
C ALA A 136 -15.55 11.75 1.57
N PHE A 137 -16.11 10.63 1.98
CA PHE A 137 -16.74 9.58 1.19
C PHE A 137 -17.88 10.14 0.31
N ASN A 138 -17.87 9.82 -0.99
CA ASN A 138 -18.81 10.33 -1.99
C ASN A 138 -19.77 9.19 -2.42
N PRO A 139 -21.06 9.19 -2.02
CA PRO A 139 -21.95 8.03 -2.18
C PRO A 139 -22.86 8.12 -3.43
N LEU A 140 -22.38 8.66 -4.55
CA LEU A 140 -23.14 8.71 -5.81
C LEU A 140 -22.29 8.35 -7.02
N LEU A 141 -21.85 7.10 -7.07
CA LEU A 141 -21.65 6.39 -8.33
C LEU A 141 -22.38 5.04 -8.22
N GLU A 142 -23.41 4.91 -9.06
CA GLU A 142 -24.07 3.65 -9.43
C GLU A 142 -23.09 2.64 -10.01
#